data_AF-A0A662J683-F1
#
_entry.id   AF-A0A662J683-F1
#
_cell.length_a   1.000
_cell.length_b   1.000
_cell.length_c   1.000
_cell.angle_alpha   90.00
_cell.angle_beta   90.00
_cell.angle_gamma   90.00
#
_symmetry.space_group_name_H-M   'P 1'
#
loop_
_entity.id
_entity.type
_entity.pdbx_description
1 polymer ?
#
loop_
_entity_poly.entity_id
_entity_poly.type
_entity_poly.pdbx_seq_one_letter_code
_entity_poly.pdbx_strand_id
1 'polypeptide(L)' 'MSSEGLPKEIVLTRMSNMGRVFKCKFCGAIFVGLTDARRHAEKPDPACQALRRKGKLSNYF' A
#
# COMPACT_ATOMS: atom_id res chain seq x y z
N MET A 1 -12.90 11.72 10.84
CA MET A 1 -12.06 10.54 11.12
C MET A 1 -10.78 10.70 10.34
N SER A 2 -9.71 11.07 11.06
CA SER A 2 -8.44 11.57 10.51
C SER A 2 -7.67 10.46 9.80
N SER A 3 -7.22 10.75 8.58
CA SER A 3 -6.38 9.89 7.73
C SER A 3 -4.93 9.74 8.23
N GLU A 4 -4.65 10.12 9.48
CA GLU A 4 -3.30 10.31 10.06
C GLU A 4 -2.71 9.04 10.66
N GLY A 5 -2.87 7.90 9.96
CA GLY A 5 -2.30 6.62 10.38
C GLY A 5 -2.05 5.64 9.24
N LEU A 6 -2.24 6.07 7.99
CA LEU A 6 -2.02 5.21 6.82
C LEU A 6 -0.55 5.21 6.43
N PRO A 7 0.09 4.03 6.27
CA PRO A 7 1.44 3.98 5.73
C PRO A 7 1.48 4.63 4.34
N LYS A 8 2.54 5.39 4.03
CA LYS A 8 2.75 6.11 2.75
C LYS A 8 2.70 5.21 1.49
N GLU A 9 2.72 3.91 1.70
CA GLU A 9 2.77 2.87 0.67
C GLU A 9 1.39 2.31 0.35
N ILE A 10 0.43 2.56 1.24
CA ILE A 10 -0.94 2.12 1.16
C ILE A 10 -1.80 3.32 0.75
N VAL A 11 -2.69 3.10 -0.21
CA VAL A 11 -3.67 4.08 -0.65
C VAL A 11 -5.08 3.53 -0.40
N LEU A 12 -5.97 4.35 0.12
CA LEU A 12 -7.38 3.98 0.20
C LEU A 12 -7.99 4.14 -1.20
N THR A 13 -8.58 3.07 -1.72
CA THR A 13 -9.27 3.03 -3.00
C THR A 13 -10.68 2.47 -2.83
N ARG A 14 -11.56 2.68 -3.82
CA ARG A 14 -12.93 2.19 -3.78
C ARG A 14 -13.13 1.17 -4.91
N MET A 15 -13.53 -0.04 -4.56
CA MET A 15 -13.90 -1.10 -5.48
C MET A 15 -15.41 -1.28 -5.50
N SER A 16 -15.99 -1.45 -6.69
CA SER A 16 -17.45 -1.56 -6.88
C SER A 16 -18.09 -2.70 -6.09
N ASN A 17 -17.40 -3.84 -5.96
CA ASN A 17 -17.93 -5.04 -5.28
C ASN A 17 -17.57 -5.14 -3.79
N MET A 18 -16.63 -4.33 -3.28
CA MET A 18 -16.09 -4.44 -1.91
C MET A 18 -16.20 -3.14 -1.10
N GLY A 19 -16.51 -2.01 -1.74
CA GLY A 19 -16.50 -0.71 -1.08
C GLY A 19 -15.09 -0.14 -0.94
N ARG A 20 -14.78 0.45 0.21
CA ARG A 20 -13.47 1.08 0.48
C ARG A 20 -12.46 0.03 0.89
N VAL A 21 -11.36 -0.08 0.15
CA VAL A 21 -10.26 -1.02 0.38
C VAL A 21 -8.92 -0.30 0.37
N PHE A 22 -7.92 -0.88 0.99
CA PHE A 22 -6.55 -0.38 1.07
C PHE A 22 -5.68 -1.09 0.05
N LYS A 23 -5.04 -0.36 -0.85
CA LYS A 23 -4.20 -0.92 -1.91
C LYS A 23 -2.76 -0.50 -1.74
N CYS A 24 -1.81 -1.43 -1.82
CA CYS A 24 -0.39 -1.09 -1.87
C CYS A 24 -0.02 -0.54 -3.25
N LYS A 25 0.64 0.63 -3.30
CA LYS A 25 1.03 1.27 -4.57
C LYS A 25 2.18 0.57 -5.30
N PHE A 26 2.94 -0.28 -4.60
CA PHE A 26 4.09 -0.98 -5.18
C PHE A 26 3.69 -2.35 -5.73
N CYS A 27 3.22 -3.26 -4.88
CA CYS A 27 2.83 -4.61 -5.30
C CYS A 27 1.38 -4.73 -5.78
N GLY A 28 0.55 -3.70 -5.57
CA GLY A 28 -0.87 -3.74 -5.95
C GLY A 28 -1.76 -4.57 -5.01
N ALA A 29 -1.22 -5.12 -3.92
CA ALA A 29 -1.98 -5.92 -2.96
C ALA A 29 -3.16 -5.14 -2.37
N ILE A 30 -4.32 -5.78 -2.25
CA ILE A 30 -5.57 -5.19 -1.76
C ILE A 30 -5.90 -5.79 -0.40
N PHE A 31 -6.20 -4.93 0.54
CA PHE A 31 -6.57 -5.27 1.92
C PHE A 31 -7.90 -4.61 2.23
N VAL A 32 -8.84 -5.34 2.80
CA VAL A 32 -10.13 -4.78 3.23
C VAL A 32 -9.98 -4.02 4.56
N GLY A 33 -8.99 -4.41 5.37
CA GLY A 33 -8.71 -3.83 6.68
C GLY A 33 -7.45 -2.96 6.73
N LEU A 34 -7.50 -1.94 7.58
CA LEU A 34 -6.36 -1.08 7.87
C LEU A 34 -5.21 -1.86 8.54
N THR A 35 -5.55 -2.78 9.44
CA THR A 35 -4.57 -3.59 10.20
C THR A 35 -3.70 -4.44 9.28
N ASP A 36 -4.31 -5.12 8.30
CA ASP A 36 -3.59 -5.92 7.31
C ASP A 36 -2.69 -5.06 6.43
N ALA A 37 -3.21 -3.91 5.98
CA ALA A 37 -2.44 -2.97 5.18
C ALA A 37 -1.25 -2.41 5.96
N ARG A 38 -1.42 -2.14 7.27
CA ARG A 38 -0.34 -1.69 8.15
C ARG A 38 0.72 -2.78 8.33
N ARG A 39 0.29 -4.02 8.61
CA ARG A 39 1.19 -5.17 8.73
C ARG A 39 1.99 -5.39 7.45
N HIS A 40 1.36 -5.24 6.29
CA HIS A 40 2.05 -5.30 5.00
C HIS A 40 3.08 -4.19 4.82
N ALA A 41 2.78 -2.96 5.25
CA ALA A 41 3.74 -1.87 5.16
C ALA A 41 4.95 -2.04 6.11
N GLU A 42 4.74 -2.66 7.28
CA GLU A 42 5.79 -2.98 8.26
C GLU A 42 6.64 -4.19 7.81
N LYS A 43 6.00 -5.23 7.30
CA LYS A 43 6.64 -6.46 6.79
C LYS A 43 6.14 -6.78 5.37
N PRO A 44 6.63 -6.06 4.35
CA PRO A 44 6.24 -6.31 2.97
C PRO A 44 6.87 -7.59 2.44
N ASP A 45 6.16 -8.28 1.56
CA ASP A 45 6.68 -9.41 0.80
C ASP A 45 7.95 -9.02 0.03
N PRO A 46 8.86 -9.96 -0.25
CA PRO A 46 10.12 -9.68 -0.96
C PRO A 46 9.89 -8.97 -2.30
N ALA A 47 8.84 -9.35 -3.03
CA ALA A 47 8.43 -8.72 -4.27
C ALA A 47 8.01 -7.25 -4.08
N CYS A 48 7.20 -6.97 -3.04
CA CYS A 48 6.80 -5.60 -2.70
C CYS A 48 8.01 -4.76 -2.26
N GLN A 49 8.91 -5.33 -1.46
CA GLN A 49 10.11 -4.66 -1.00
C GLN A 49 11.07 -4.33 -2.16
N ALA A 50 11.22 -5.24 -3.13
CA ALA A 50 12.01 -4.99 -4.34
C ALA A 50 11.42 -3.85 -5.18
N LEU A 51 10.09 -3.82 -5.35
CA LEU A 51 9.38 -2.77 -6.07
C LEU A 51 9.47 -1.41 -5.33
N ARG A 52 9.38 -1.41 -4.00
CA ARG A 52 9.58 -0.24 -3.16
C ARG A 52 10.98 0.37 -3.32
N ARG A 53 12.01 -0.48 -3.41
CA ARG A 53 13.40 -0.04 -3.66
C ARG A 53 13.57 0.51 -5.08
N LYS A 54 12.97 -0.14 -6.09
CA LYS A 54 12.99 0.34 -7.49
C LYS A 54 12.27 1.67 -7.68
N GLY A 55 11.13 1.87 -7.01
CA GLY A 55 10.35 3.11 -7.09
C GLY A 55 11.07 4.34 -6.52
N LYS A 56 12.08 4.18 -5.67
CA LYS A 56 12.93 5.29 -5.20
C LYS A 56 13.99 5.75 -6.21
N LEU A 57 14.31 4.94 -7.23
CA LEU A 57 15.26 5.32 -8.28
C LEU A 57 14.62 6.14 -9.42
N SER A 58 13.30 6.24 -9.47
CA SER A 58 12.58 6.94 -10.54
C SER A 58 12.33 8.43 -10.24
N ASN A 59 13.29 9.10 -9.60
CA ASN A 59 13.22 10.54 -9.31
C ASN A 59 14.53 11.30 -9.65
N TYR A 60 15.37 10.68 -10.49
CA TYR A 60 16.58 11.26 -11.07
C TYR A 60 16.49 11.20 -12.60
N PHE A 61 15.54 11.92 -13.21
CA PHE A 61 15.61 12.38 -14.60
C PHE A 61 14.74 13.63 -14.73
#